data_AF-A0A4V2VSX7-F1
#
_entry.id   AF-A0A4V2VSX7-F1
#
_cell.length_a   1.000
_cell.length_b   1.000
_cell.length_c   1.000
_cell.angle_alpha   90.00
_cell.angle_beta   90.00
_cell.angle_gamma   90.00
#
_symmetry.space_group_name_H-M   'P 1'
#
loop_
_entity.id
_entity.type
_entity.pdbx_description
1 polymer ?
#
loop_
_entity_poly.entity_id
_entity_poly.type
_entity_poly.pdbx_seq_one_letter_code
_entity_poly.pdbx_strand_id
1 'polypeptide(L)'
;MEDRITYYELKAEFLDCFYSCCRSKLDTYKKTGEKWGYSGEEIAYAYYQYENAFERPIENLMLNVLTLILKAGRGLKDVESNLRKFITDILAENSLEELIKDIGEDEKKDLLYDMQLLGLIEKKSK
;
A
#
# COMPACT_ATOMS: atom_id res chain seq x y z
N MET A 1 21.73 -12.49 1.22
CA MET A 1 21.19 -11.15 1.00
C MET A 1 19.77 -11.40 0.57
N GLU A 2 18.78 -11.15 1.44
CA GLU A 2 17.38 -11.32 1.04
C GLU A 2 17.05 -10.26 0.00
N ASP A 3 16.53 -10.69 -1.14
CA ASP A 3 16.01 -9.81 -2.17
C ASP A 3 14.80 -9.09 -1.59
N ARG A 4 14.87 -7.76 -1.57
CA ARG A 4 13.78 -6.87 -1.16
C ARG A 4 12.68 -6.94 -2.21
N ILE A 5 11.42 -6.89 -1.80
CA ILE A 5 10.33 -6.69 -2.76
C ILE A 5 10.43 -5.30 -3.39
N THR A 6 10.29 -5.21 -4.72
CA THR A 6 10.20 -3.92 -5.41
C THR A 6 8.79 -3.31 -5.29
N TYR A 7 8.65 -2.01 -5.52
CA TYR A 7 7.35 -1.35 -5.51
C TYR A 7 6.39 -1.93 -6.56
N TYR A 8 6.93 -2.35 -7.70
CA TYR A 8 6.17 -3.00 -8.77
C TYR A 8 5.67 -4.38 -8.33
N GLU A 9 6.56 -5.22 -7.78
CA GLU A 9 6.18 -6.56 -7.28
C GLU A 9 5.14 -6.44 -6.16
N LEU A 10 5.34 -5.53 -5.22
CA LEU A 10 4.37 -5.27 -4.15
C LEU A 10 3.00 -4.86 -4.71
N LYS A 11 2.97 -3.98 -5.71
CA LYS A 11 1.74 -3.58 -6.40
C LYS A 11 1.05 -4.76 -7.08
N ALA A 12 1.82 -5.60 -7.76
CA ALA A 12 1.29 -6.79 -8.43
C ALA A 12 0.73 -7.79 -7.42
N GLU A 13 1.50 -8.18 -6.41
CA GLU A 13 1.09 -9.15 -5.39
C GLU A 13 -0.10 -8.64 -4.57
N PHE A 14 -0.12 -7.36 -4.20
CA PHE A 14 -1.25 -6.76 -3.50
C PHE A 14 -2.54 -6.85 -4.32
N LEU A 15 -2.46 -6.54 -5.63
CA LEU A 15 -3.61 -6.62 -6.53
C LEU A 15 -4.06 -8.07 -6.77
N ASP A 16 -3.14 -9.03 -6.74
CA ASP A 16 -3.48 -10.46 -6.80
C ASP A 16 -4.21 -10.91 -5.52
N CYS A 17 -3.80 -10.43 -4.35
CA CYS A 17 -4.56 -10.66 -3.10
C CYS A 17 -5.94 -10.04 -3.16
N PHE A 18 -6.04 -8.79 -3.63
CA PHE A 18 -7.31 -8.09 -3.83
C PHE A 18 -8.23 -8.88 -4.77
N TYR A 19 -7.72 -9.29 -5.93
CA TYR A 19 -8.44 -10.08 -6.92
C TYR A 19 -8.93 -11.43 -6.35
N SER A 20 -8.07 -12.10 -5.58
CA SER A 20 -8.40 -13.36 -4.91
C SER A 20 -9.52 -13.18 -3.88
N CYS A 21 -9.53 -12.07 -3.14
CA CYS A 21 -10.63 -11.71 -2.24
C CYS A 21 -11.95 -11.58 -3.01
N CYS A 22 -11.95 -10.84 -4.12
CA CYS A 22 -13.14 -10.70 -4.97
C CYS A 22 -13.68 -12.06 -5.44
N ARG A 23 -12.79 -12.96 -5.89
CA ARG A 23 -13.19 -14.31 -6.31
C ARG A 23 -13.83 -15.10 -5.19
N SER A 24 -13.24 -15.05 -4.00
CA SER A 24 -13.77 -15.72 -2.81
C SER A 24 -15.18 -15.22 -2.46
N LYS A 25 -15.39 -13.89 -2.46
CA LYS A 25 -16.71 -13.30 -2.21
C LYS A 25 -17.76 -13.74 -3.22
N LEU A 26 -17.41 -13.76 -4.52
CA LEU A 26 -18.31 -14.20 -5.58
C LEU A 26 -18.66 -15.68 -5.47
N ASP A 27 -17.69 -16.53 -5.12
CA ASP A 27 -17.92 -17.96 -4.90
C ASP A 27 -18.84 -18.19 -3.69
N THR A 28 -18.61 -17.49 -2.58
CA THR A 28 -19.49 -17.52 -1.40
C THR A 28 -20.90 -17.07 -1.75
N TYR A 29 -21.07 -15.94 -2.45
CA TYR A 29 -22.38 -15.47 -2.89
C TYR A 29 -23.12 -16.51 -3.73
N LYS A 30 -22.42 -17.18 -4.67
CA LYS A 30 -23.02 -18.25 -5.48
C LYS A 30 -23.48 -19.45 -4.65
N LYS A 31 -22.80 -19.75 -3.54
CA LYS A 31 -23.10 -20.89 -2.67
C LYS A 31 -24.17 -20.59 -1.63
N THR A 32 -24.17 -19.39 -1.05
CA THR A 32 -24.99 -19.06 0.13
C THR A 32 -26.03 -17.97 -0.13
N GLY A 33 -25.91 -17.20 -1.21
CA GLY A 33 -26.70 -15.99 -1.45
C GLY A 33 -26.30 -14.79 -0.59
N GLU A 34 -25.25 -14.92 0.24
CA GLU A 34 -24.75 -13.87 1.12
C GLU A 34 -24.14 -12.72 0.31
N LYS A 35 -24.62 -11.50 0.58
CA LYS A 35 -24.13 -10.28 -0.05
C LYS A 35 -23.14 -9.59 0.86
N TRP A 36 -22.01 -9.20 0.29
CA TRP A 36 -20.99 -8.40 0.96
C TRP A 36 -21.31 -6.92 0.80
N GLY A 37 -21.16 -6.14 1.88
CA GLY A 37 -21.26 -4.68 1.80
C GLY A 37 -20.07 -4.09 1.04
N TYR A 38 -20.30 -3.05 0.23
CA TYR A 38 -19.18 -2.32 -0.37
C TYR A 38 -18.56 -1.39 0.68
N SER A 39 -17.46 -1.82 1.30
CA SER A 39 -16.75 -1.02 2.32
C SER A 39 -15.22 -1.02 2.17
N GLY A 40 -14.68 -1.60 1.09
CA GLY A 40 -13.23 -1.67 0.85
C GLY A 40 -12.53 -2.82 1.60
N GLU A 41 -13.28 -3.84 1.99
CA GLU A 41 -12.81 -5.05 2.67
C GLU A 41 -11.72 -5.78 1.87
N GLU A 42 -11.73 -5.68 0.54
CA GLU A 42 -10.71 -6.29 -0.33
C GLU A 42 -9.34 -5.63 -0.14
N ILE A 43 -9.31 -4.32 0.06
CA ILE A 43 -8.08 -3.58 0.36
C ILE A 43 -7.60 -3.98 1.76
N ALA A 44 -8.52 -4.06 2.73
CA ALA A 44 -8.18 -4.49 4.09
C ALA A 44 -7.65 -5.93 4.10
N TYR A 45 -8.27 -6.84 3.35
CA TYR A 45 -7.85 -8.22 3.18
C TYR A 45 -6.44 -8.30 2.58
N ALA A 46 -6.18 -7.56 1.50
CA ALA A 46 -4.87 -7.54 0.86
C ALA A 46 -3.79 -6.96 1.77
N TYR A 47 -4.07 -5.85 2.45
CA TYR A 47 -3.16 -5.25 3.44
C TYR A 47 -2.83 -6.21 4.58
N TYR A 48 -3.83 -6.95 5.07
CA TYR A 48 -3.66 -7.93 6.14
C TYR A 48 -2.68 -9.06 5.80
N GLN A 49 -2.53 -9.41 4.51
CA GLN A 49 -1.55 -10.43 4.10
C GLN A 49 -0.09 -10.01 4.36
N TYR A 50 0.15 -8.70 4.56
CA TYR A 50 1.47 -8.14 4.81
C TYR A 50 1.70 -7.75 6.28
N GLU A 51 0.81 -8.16 7.20
CA GLU A 51 0.98 -7.90 8.63
C GLU A 51 2.31 -8.52 9.12
N ASN A 52 3.25 -7.67 9.56
CA ASN A 52 4.60 -8.04 9.96
C ASN A 52 5.44 -8.74 8.86
N ALA A 53 5.09 -8.56 7.57
CA ALA A 53 5.79 -9.20 6.47
C ALA A 53 7.16 -8.58 6.14
N PHE A 54 7.38 -7.32 6.54
CA PHE A 54 8.57 -6.56 6.16
C PHE A 54 9.34 -6.05 7.38
N GLU A 55 10.63 -6.37 7.43
CA GLU A 55 11.56 -5.81 8.41
C GLU A 55 12.14 -4.46 7.96
N ARG A 56 12.24 -4.22 6.65
CA ARG A 56 12.89 -3.00 6.13
C ARG A 56 11.90 -1.82 6.11
N PRO A 57 12.32 -0.62 6.56
CA PRO A 57 11.46 0.56 6.56
C PRO A 57 10.93 0.96 5.18
N ILE A 58 11.72 0.77 4.11
CA ILE A 58 11.29 1.10 2.73
C ILE A 58 10.12 0.23 2.25
N GLU A 59 10.09 -1.05 2.60
CA GLU A 59 8.99 -1.96 2.22
C GLU A 59 7.70 -1.60 2.96
N ASN A 60 7.82 -1.27 4.25
CA ASN A 60 6.70 -0.75 5.04
C ASN A 60 6.19 0.60 4.50
N LEU A 61 7.10 1.51 4.09
CA LEU A 61 6.72 2.79 3.47
C LEU A 61 5.93 2.54 2.19
N MET A 62 6.46 1.71 1.29
CA MET A 62 5.83 1.34 0.03
C MET A 62 4.44 0.75 0.21
N LEU A 63 4.28 -0.19 1.16
CA LEU A 63 2.99 -0.82 1.48
C LEU A 63 1.93 0.21 1.91
N ASN A 64 2.30 1.11 2.83
CA ASN A 64 1.37 2.13 3.33
C ASN A 64 1.01 3.15 2.24
N VAL A 65 1.97 3.57 1.41
CA VAL A 65 1.73 4.45 0.26
C VAL A 65 0.79 3.80 -0.76
N LEU A 66 1.09 2.57 -1.18
CA LEU A 66 0.25 1.80 -2.12
C LEU A 66 -1.18 1.66 -1.59
N THR A 67 -1.31 1.35 -0.30
CA THR A 67 -2.63 1.18 0.33
C THR A 67 -3.44 2.48 0.29
N LEU A 68 -2.82 3.62 0.58
CA LEU A 68 -3.48 4.92 0.45
C LEU A 68 -3.89 5.25 -0.99
N ILE A 69 -3.03 4.94 -1.98
CA ILE A 69 -3.36 5.09 -3.40
C ILE A 69 -4.58 4.25 -3.79
N LEU A 70 -4.61 2.96 -3.41
CA LEU A 70 -5.73 2.07 -3.73
C LEU A 70 -7.03 2.46 -3.03
N LYS A 71 -6.93 3.05 -1.83
CA LYS A 71 -8.08 3.64 -1.14
C LYS A 71 -8.61 4.87 -1.89
N ALA A 72 -7.74 5.70 -2.48
CA ALA A 72 -8.10 6.91 -3.21
C ALA A 72 -9.14 7.78 -2.45
N GLY A 73 -8.89 8.00 -1.16
CA GLY A 73 -9.77 8.77 -0.26
C GLY A 73 -11.04 8.05 0.21
N ARG A 74 -11.21 6.74 -0.09
CA ARG A 74 -12.36 5.94 0.35
C ARG A 74 -12.08 5.19 1.66
N GLY A 75 -13.14 5.00 2.44
CA GLY A 75 -13.16 4.21 3.67
C GLY A 75 -13.22 5.07 4.93
N LEU A 76 -12.93 4.46 6.08
CA LEU A 76 -12.98 5.13 7.38
C LEU A 76 -11.79 6.09 7.54
N LYS A 77 -12.05 7.29 8.05
CA LYS A 77 -11.03 8.33 8.28
C LYS A 77 -9.93 7.86 9.23
N ASP A 78 -10.28 7.09 10.26
CA ASP A 78 -9.30 6.60 11.24
C ASP A 78 -8.28 5.64 10.60
N VAL A 79 -8.72 4.84 9.63
CA VAL A 79 -7.81 3.95 8.87
C VAL A 79 -6.84 4.77 8.02
N GLU A 80 -7.33 5.80 7.34
CA GLU A 80 -6.45 6.71 6.58
C GLU A 80 -5.45 7.43 7.49
N SER A 81 -5.91 7.97 8.62
CA SER A 81 -5.07 8.63 9.61
C SER A 81 -3.98 7.71 10.16
N ASN A 82 -4.29 6.44 10.43
CA ASN A 82 -3.32 5.46 10.91
C ASN A 82 -2.24 5.14 9.85
N LEU A 83 -2.64 4.91 8.59
CA LEU A 83 -1.69 4.68 7.49
C LEU A 83 -0.75 5.88 7.30
N ARG A 84 -1.30 7.11 7.34
CA ARG A 84 -0.50 8.34 7.27
C ARG A 84 0.43 8.48 8.47
N LYS A 85 -0.02 8.13 9.67
CA LYS A 85 0.82 8.13 10.88
C LYS A 85 2.00 7.18 10.73
N PHE A 86 1.78 5.94 10.26
CA PHE A 86 2.88 5.00 10.03
C PHE A 86 3.92 5.52 9.04
N ILE A 87 3.47 6.16 7.95
CA ILE A 87 4.38 6.80 6.99
C ILE A 87 5.19 7.91 7.67
N THR A 88 4.53 8.80 8.42
CA THR A 88 5.20 9.87 9.15
C THR A 88 6.22 9.34 10.16
N ASP A 89 5.88 8.29 10.90
CA ASP A 89 6.78 7.68 11.88
C ASP A 89 8.03 7.09 11.18
N ILE A 90 7.85 6.38 10.05
CA ILE A 90 8.97 5.85 9.25
C ILE A 90 9.89 6.98 8.76
N LEU A 91 9.31 8.08 8.25
CA LEU A 91 10.05 9.23 7.72
C LEU A 91 10.70 10.10 8.82
N ALA A 92 10.22 10.02 10.07
CA ALA A 92 10.83 10.68 11.20
C ALA A 92 12.10 9.96 11.66
N GLU A 93 12.14 8.64 11.52
CA GLU A 93 13.28 7.80 11.91
C GLU A 93 14.30 7.60 10.78
N ASN A 94 13.89 7.78 9.52
CA ASN A 94 14.71 7.54 8.34
C ASN A 94 14.49 8.67 7.32
N SER A 95 15.56 9.30 6.83
CA SER A 95 15.40 10.27 5.75
C SER A 95 14.91 9.59 4.48
N LEU A 96 14.08 10.30 3.70
CA LEU A 96 13.58 9.77 2.43
C LEU A 96 14.73 9.40 1.49
N GLU A 97 15.78 10.23 1.45
CA GLU A 97 16.98 10.00 0.64
C GLU A 97 17.66 8.68 0.99
N GLU A 98 17.78 8.34 2.28
CA GLU A 98 18.37 7.07 2.73
C GLU A 98 17.48 5.88 2.39
N LEU A 99 16.15 6.01 2.56
CA LEU A 99 15.20 4.95 2.23
C LEU A 99 15.23 4.58 0.76
N ILE A 100 15.45 5.57 -0.12
CA ILE A 100 15.41 5.36 -1.57
C ILE A 100 16.78 5.17 -2.20
N LYS A 101 17.88 5.22 -1.47
CA LYS A 101 19.24 5.26 -2.07
C LYS A 101 19.53 4.04 -2.97
N ASP A 102 19.06 2.85 -2.56
CA ASP A 102 19.36 1.57 -3.20
C ASP A 102 18.23 1.04 -4.11
N ILE A 103 17.15 1.82 -4.31
CA ILE A 103 16.07 1.43 -5.22
C ILE A 103 16.32 1.94 -6.65
N GLY A 104 15.81 1.22 -7.65
CA GLY A 104 16.01 1.56 -9.06
C GLY A 104 15.31 2.87 -9.46
N GLU A 105 15.83 3.56 -10.47
CA GLU A 105 15.30 4.89 -10.87
C GLU A 105 13.82 4.86 -11.31
N ASP A 106 13.40 3.82 -12.03
CA ASP A 106 12.00 3.66 -12.44
C ASP A 106 11.08 3.44 -11.23
N GLU A 107 11.55 2.67 -10.25
CA GLU A 107 10.85 2.41 -8.99
C GLU A 107 10.74 3.68 -8.13
N LYS A 108 11.84 4.45 -8.01
CA LYS A 108 11.85 5.76 -7.34
C LYS A 108 10.82 6.68 -7.94
N LYS A 109 10.80 6.78 -9.27
CA LYS A 109 9.90 7.68 -9.98
C LYS A 109 8.44 7.36 -9.69
N ASP A 110 8.07 6.09 -9.68
CA ASP A 110 6.70 5.65 -9.41
C ASP A 110 6.32 5.91 -7.94
N LEU A 111 7.15 5.48 -6.99
CA LEU A 111 6.91 5.69 -5.56
C LEU A 111 6.81 7.18 -5.19
N LEU A 112 7.76 7.99 -5.65
CA LEU A 112 7.77 9.43 -5.35
C LEU A 112 6.58 10.15 -5.99
N TYR A 113 6.12 9.72 -7.15
CA TYR A 113 4.92 10.27 -7.77
C TYR A 113 3.68 10.00 -6.92
N ASP A 114 3.52 8.77 -6.43
CA ASP A 114 2.41 8.41 -5.54
C ASP A 114 2.48 9.18 -4.20
N MET A 115 3.68 9.34 -3.63
CA MET A 115 3.87 10.16 -2.43
C MET A 115 3.51 11.64 -2.66
N GLN A 116 3.81 12.19 -3.83
CA GLN A 116 3.39 13.55 -4.21
C GLN A 116 1.87 13.67 -4.32
N LEU A 117 1.21 12.71 -4.97
CA LEU A 117 -0.25 12.70 -5.09
C LEU A 117 -0.95 12.66 -3.73
N LEU A 118 -0.36 11.96 -2.76
CA LEU A 118 -0.86 11.86 -1.39
C LEU A 118 -0.53 13.07 -0.51
N GLY A 119 0.25 14.03 -1.04
CA GLY A 119 0.72 15.21 -0.31
C GLY A 119 1.74 14.89 0.79
N LEU A 120 2.45 13.77 0.67
CA LEU A 120 3.46 13.33 1.65
C LEU A 120 4.81 14.04 1.44
N ILE A 121 5.07 14.51 0.22
CA ILE A 121 6.26 15.27 -0.14
C ILE A 121 5.87 16.45 -1.02
N GLU A 122 6.74 17.46 -1.05
CA GLU A 122 6.53 18.63 -1.89
C GLU A 122 6.54 18.26 -3.38
N LYS A 123 5.67 18.93 -4.12
CA LYS A 123 5.70 18.89 -5.57
C LYS A 123 6.93 19.69 -6.02
N LYS A 124 7.87 19.04 -6.71
CA LYS A 124 8.95 19.78 -7.37
C LYS A 124 8.32 20.80 -8.32
N SER A 125 8.51 22.09 -8.04
CA SER A 125 8.07 23.18 -8.92
C SER A 125 8.63 22.93 -10.31
N LYS A 126 7.74 22.94 -11.32
CA LYS A 126 8.10 22.82 -12.74
C LYS A 126 8.94 24.00 -13.19
#